data_AF-A0A6S6M922-F1
#
_entry.id   AF-A0A6S6M922-F1
#
_cell.length_a   1.000
_cell.length_b   1.000
_cell.length_c   1.000
_cell.angle_alpha   90.00
_cell.angle_beta   90.00
_cell.angle_gamma   90.00
#
_symmetry.space_group_name_H-M   'P 1'
#
loop_
_entity.id
_entity.type
_entity.pdbx_description
1 polymer ?
#
loop_
_entity_poly.entity_id
_entity_poly.type
_entity_poly.pdbx_seq_one_letter_code
_entity_poly.pdbx_strand_id
1 'polypeptide(L)'
;MDKSCNTLIANPHAGETLEAIRKATQLASDPNISACPETVEKLGGGWVGEEALAISIYCSLVAKEDFARGVLLAVNHSGDSDSTGAITGNILGALLGSQQLPLKWLNQLELRDVIERVATDLFIGFSPQRQWTDSYPGY
;
A
#
# COMPACT_ATOMS: atom_id res chain seq x y z
N MET A 1 0.53 8.31 19.95
CA MET A 1 0.79 9.40 18.98
C MET A 1 2.18 9.17 18.41
N ASP A 2 2.20 8.81 17.12
CA ASP A 2 3.19 7.95 16.48
C ASP A 2 4.56 8.57 16.20
N LYS A 3 5.61 7.76 16.42
CA LYS A 3 7.00 8.06 15.99
C LYS A 3 7.05 8.50 14.52
N SER A 4 6.24 7.91 13.66
CA SER A 4 6.18 8.23 12.22
C SER A 4 5.74 9.67 11.96
N CYS A 5 4.74 10.18 12.68
CA CYS A 5 4.33 11.59 12.56
C CYS A 5 5.43 12.54 13.06
N ASN A 6 6.12 12.19 14.15
CA ASN A 6 7.22 13.00 14.66
C ASN A 6 8.40 13.06 13.68
N THR A 7 8.70 11.97 12.99
CA THR A 7 9.72 11.93 11.94
C THR A 7 9.34 12.81 10.75
N LEU A 8 8.08 12.76 10.29
CA LEU A 8 7.62 13.62 9.21
C LEU A 8 7.64 15.10 9.61
N ILE A 9 7.15 15.44 10.80
CA ILE A 9 7.13 16.82 11.31
C ILE A 9 8.55 17.40 11.43
N ALA A 10 9.56 16.57 11.73
CA ALA A 10 10.94 17.01 11.81
C ALA A 10 11.56 17.37 10.43
N ASN A 11 10.93 16.98 9.32
CA ASN A 11 11.39 17.32 7.98
C ASN A 11 10.70 18.61 7.49
N PRO A 12 11.45 19.70 7.21
CA PRO A 12 10.88 20.99 6.82
C PRO A 12 10.11 20.97 5.49
N HIS A 13 10.27 19.92 4.68
CA HIS A 13 9.57 19.76 3.39
C HIS A 13 8.37 18.80 3.45
N ALA A 14 7.97 18.30 4.62
CA ALA A 14 6.91 17.30 4.74
C ALA A 14 5.47 17.86 4.80
N GLY A 15 5.28 19.16 4.53
CA GLY A 15 3.98 19.84 4.69
C GLY A 15 2.87 19.18 3.89
N GLU A 16 3.08 19.02 2.58
CA GLU A 16 2.09 18.44 1.65
C GLU A 16 1.73 17.00 2.03
N THR A 17 2.74 16.17 2.31
CA THR A 17 2.54 14.78 2.77
C THR A 17 1.76 14.71 4.08
N LEU A 18 2.09 15.57 5.05
CA LEU A 18 1.43 15.58 6.35
C LEU A 18 -0.04 15.99 6.23
N GLU A 19 -0.36 16.99 5.40
CA GLU A 19 -1.73 17.40 5.12
C GLU A 19 -2.52 16.27 4.43
N ALA A 20 -1.93 15.61 3.43
CA ALA A 20 -2.56 14.51 2.72
C ALA A 20 -2.89 13.33 3.66
N ILE A 21 -1.95 12.92 4.52
CA ILE A 21 -2.16 11.86 5.52
C ILE A 21 -3.24 12.25 6.53
N ARG A 22 -3.24 13.50 7.00
CA ARG A 22 -4.28 13.99 7.94
C ARG A 22 -5.66 13.91 7.30
N LYS A 23 -5.80 14.37 6.05
CA LYS A 23 -7.06 14.30 5.30
C LYS A 23 -7.53 12.87 5.12
N ALA A 24 -6.65 11.94 4.74
CA ALA A 24 -6.96 10.52 4.64
C ALA A 24 -7.48 9.93 5.96
N THR A 25 -6.80 10.24 7.07
CA THR A 25 -7.16 9.75 8.40
C THR A 25 -8.50 10.33 8.88
N GLN A 26 -8.76 11.60 8.60
CA GLN A 26 -10.05 12.25 8.90
C GLN A 26 -11.19 11.60 8.10
N LEU A 27 -11.04 11.44 6.79
CA LEU A 27 -12.06 10.80 5.95
C LEU A 27 -12.33 9.35 6.38
N ALA A 28 -11.30 8.60 6.80
CA ALA A 28 -11.45 7.21 7.26
C ALA A 28 -12.13 7.08 8.63
N SER A 29 -12.09 8.13 9.45
CA SER A 29 -12.67 8.12 10.81
C SER A 29 -14.06 8.73 10.90
N ASP A 30 -14.54 9.41 9.86
CA ASP A 30 -15.88 10.00 9.82
C ASP A 30 -16.95 8.94 9.47
N PRO A 31 -17.85 8.59 10.41
CA PRO A 31 -18.88 7.58 10.17
C PRO A 31 -19.95 8.02 9.16
N ASN A 32 -20.01 9.31 8.81
CA ASN A 32 -20.97 9.84 7.85
C ASN A 32 -20.47 9.77 6.40
N ILE A 33 -19.21 9.38 6.19
CA ILE A 33 -18.60 9.31 4.88
C ILE A 33 -18.59 7.86 4.40
N SER A 34 -19.27 7.61 3.29
CA SER A 34 -19.23 6.31 2.63
C SER A 34 -17.88 6.08 1.96
N ALA A 35 -17.38 4.85 2.04
CA ALA A 35 -16.21 4.39 1.32
C ALA A 35 -16.56 4.02 -0.12
N CYS A 36 -16.34 4.96 -1.03
CA CYS A 36 -16.62 4.84 -2.45
C CYS A 36 -15.57 5.59 -3.28
N PRO A 37 -15.51 5.34 -4.61
CA PRO A 37 -14.60 6.04 -5.54
C PRO A 37 -14.59 7.55 -5.35
N GLU A 38 -15.75 8.18 -5.18
CA GLU A 38 -15.89 9.63 -5.06
C GLU A 38 -15.27 10.17 -3.76
N THR A 39 -15.18 9.35 -2.71
CA THR A 39 -14.45 9.71 -1.49
C THR A 39 -12.94 9.58 -1.70
N VAL A 40 -12.50 8.56 -2.43
CA VAL A 40 -11.08 8.37 -2.78
C VAL A 40 -10.58 9.56 -3.62
N GLU A 41 -11.36 10.00 -4.61
CA GLU A 41 -11.01 11.12 -5.49
C GLU A 41 -10.89 12.46 -4.72
N LYS A 42 -11.46 12.60 -3.52
CA LYS A 42 -11.21 13.76 -2.65
C LYS A 42 -9.76 13.82 -2.17
N LEU A 43 -9.03 12.71 -2.15
CA LEU A 43 -7.63 12.63 -1.72
C LEU A 43 -6.65 12.90 -2.87
N GLY A 44 -7.13 13.05 -4.10
CA GLY A 44 -6.33 13.29 -5.28
C GLY A 44 -6.50 12.19 -6.33
N GLY A 45 -5.67 12.24 -7.37
CA GLY A 45 -5.62 11.24 -8.43
C GLY A 45 -4.51 10.21 -8.23
N GLY A 46 -3.60 10.41 -7.29
CA GLY A 46 -2.41 9.56 -7.11
C GLY A 46 -1.24 9.97 -8.01
N TRP A 47 -1.30 11.15 -8.64
CA TRP A 47 -0.29 11.61 -9.60
C TRP A 47 1.04 12.00 -8.94
N VAL A 48 1.01 12.25 -7.64
CA VAL A 48 2.14 12.63 -6.79
C VAL A 48 2.18 11.74 -5.56
N GLY A 49 3.36 11.63 -4.94
CA GLY A 49 3.62 10.65 -3.89
C GLY A 49 2.70 10.80 -2.67
N GLU A 50 2.42 12.02 -2.26
CA GLU A 50 1.55 12.34 -1.13
C GLU A 50 0.08 11.96 -1.38
N GLU A 51 -0.42 12.12 -2.61
CA GLU A 51 -1.76 11.67 -2.99
C GLU A 51 -1.83 10.14 -2.98
N ALA A 52 -0.86 9.49 -3.63
CA ALA A 52 -0.82 8.02 -3.71
C ALA A 52 -0.74 7.39 -2.31
N LEU A 53 0.07 7.97 -1.42
CA LEU A 53 0.17 7.56 -0.02
C LEU A 53 -1.13 7.80 0.75
N ALA A 54 -1.77 8.97 0.58
CA ALA A 54 -3.01 9.31 1.27
C ALA A 54 -4.18 8.39 0.86
N ILE A 55 -4.36 8.14 -0.44
CA ILE A 55 -5.35 7.19 -0.97
C ILE A 55 -5.12 5.81 -0.35
N SER A 56 -3.87 5.35 -0.34
CA SER A 56 -3.52 4.01 0.15
C SER A 56 -3.76 3.85 1.65
N ILE A 57 -3.43 4.87 2.45
CA ILE A 57 -3.72 4.90 3.88
C ILE A 57 -5.23 4.89 4.12
N TYR A 58 -5.99 5.72 3.42
CA TYR A 58 -7.45 5.76 3.54
C TYR A 58 -8.08 4.39 3.26
N CYS A 59 -7.75 3.77 2.12
CA CYS A 59 -8.30 2.47 1.73
C CYS A 59 -7.92 1.37 2.72
N SER A 60 -6.68 1.39 3.22
CA SER A 60 -6.20 0.43 4.23
C SER A 60 -6.90 0.59 5.58
N LEU A 61 -7.18 1.81 6.02
CA LEU A 61 -7.89 2.08 7.27
C LEU A 61 -9.36 1.63 7.21
N VAL A 62 -10.03 1.92 6.11
CA VAL A 62 -11.44 1.54 5.88
C VAL A 62 -11.63 0.02 5.76
N ALA A 63 -10.67 -0.67 5.16
CA ALA A 63 -10.73 -2.10 4.88
C ALA A 63 -9.69 -2.90 5.69
N LYS A 64 -9.44 -2.49 6.94
CA LYS A 64 -8.37 -3.02 7.81
C LYS A 64 -8.32 -4.55 7.92
N GLU A 65 -9.47 -5.22 7.78
CA GLU A 65 -9.64 -6.67 7.92
C GLU A 65 -9.99 -7.37 6.59
N ASP A 66 -10.04 -6.64 5.47
CA ASP A 66 -10.49 -7.15 4.18
C ASP A 66 -9.56 -6.66 3.05
N PHE A 67 -8.59 -7.51 2.71
CA PHE A 67 -7.62 -7.23 1.65
C PHE A 67 -8.30 -6.88 0.32
N ALA A 68 -9.30 -7.66 -0.07
CA ALA A 68 -9.94 -7.53 -1.37
C ALA A 68 -10.71 -6.21 -1.46
N ARG A 69 -11.46 -5.86 -0.41
CA ARG A 69 -12.19 -4.60 -0.34
C ARG A 69 -11.24 -3.40 -0.40
N GLY A 70 -10.13 -3.45 0.32
CA GLY A 70 -9.17 -2.35 0.36
C GLY A 70 -8.50 -2.09 -0.99
N VAL A 71 -8.00 -3.16 -1.63
CA VAL A 71 -7.38 -3.05 -2.96
C VAL A 71 -8.40 -2.62 -4.01
N LEU A 72 -9.63 -3.18 -4.00
CA LEU A 72 -10.68 -2.75 -4.93
C LEU A 72 -11.02 -1.27 -4.77
N LEU A 73 -11.11 -0.77 -3.54
CA LEU A 73 -11.38 0.64 -3.31
C LEU A 73 -10.24 1.53 -3.84
N ALA A 74 -8.99 1.09 -3.65
CA ALA A 74 -7.81 1.83 -4.09
C ALA A 74 -7.66 1.87 -5.61
N VAL A 75 -8.12 0.86 -6.36
CA VAL A 75 -7.97 0.85 -7.83
C VAL A 75 -9.17 1.41 -8.58
N ASN A 76 -10.33 1.56 -7.94
CA ASN A 76 -11.54 2.07 -8.58
C ASN A 76 -11.64 3.61 -8.45
N HIS A 77 -10.66 4.34 -8.97
CA HIS A 77 -10.74 5.79 -9.19
C HIS A 77 -10.10 6.14 -10.53
N SER A 78 -10.37 7.34 -11.05
CA SER A 78 -10.00 7.74 -12.42
C SER A 78 -8.52 8.19 -12.59
N GLY A 79 -7.65 7.86 -11.63
CA GLY A 79 -6.28 8.36 -11.55
C GLY A 79 -5.22 7.27 -11.70
N ASP A 80 -4.06 7.44 -11.05
CA ASP A 80 -2.92 6.52 -11.02
C ASP A 80 -3.20 5.28 -10.13
N SER A 81 -4.20 4.51 -10.55
CA SER A 81 -4.81 3.42 -9.78
C SER A 81 -3.89 2.22 -9.55
N ASP A 82 -2.89 2.01 -10.40
CA ASP A 82 -1.92 0.92 -10.26
C ASP A 82 -0.96 1.19 -9.09
N SER A 83 -0.45 2.42 -8.95
CA SER A 83 0.38 2.82 -7.81
C SER A 83 -0.39 2.75 -6.49
N THR A 84 -1.61 3.28 -6.44
CA THR A 84 -2.43 3.26 -5.22
C THR A 84 -2.84 1.83 -4.83
N GLY A 85 -3.18 1.00 -5.82
CA GLY A 85 -3.44 -0.43 -5.64
C GLY A 85 -2.23 -1.18 -5.09
N ALA A 86 -1.03 -0.94 -5.66
CA ALA A 86 0.21 -1.58 -5.23
C ALA A 86 0.60 -1.21 -3.79
N ILE A 87 0.56 0.08 -3.44
CA ILE A 87 0.88 0.54 -2.08
C ILE A 87 -0.16 0.02 -1.08
N THR A 88 -1.46 0.07 -1.41
CA THR A 88 -2.53 -0.48 -0.57
C THR A 88 -2.35 -1.99 -0.34
N GLY A 89 -2.03 -2.72 -1.40
CA GLY A 89 -1.75 -4.16 -1.35
C GLY A 89 -0.56 -4.48 -0.45
N ASN A 90 0.51 -3.68 -0.51
CA ASN A 90 1.67 -3.84 0.38
C ASN A 90 1.28 -3.62 1.86
N ILE A 91 0.52 -2.57 2.16
CA ILE A 91 0.10 -2.26 3.53
C ILE A 91 -0.81 -3.37 4.09
N LEU A 92 -1.87 -3.73 3.35
CA LEU A 92 -2.82 -4.75 3.79
C LEU A 92 -2.20 -6.14 3.80
N GLY A 93 -1.34 -6.47 2.82
CA GLY A 93 -0.62 -7.73 2.77
C GLY A 93 0.33 -7.92 3.96
N ALA A 94 1.05 -6.86 4.35
CA ALA A 94 1.88 -6.89 5.55
C ALA A 94 1.06 -7.01 6.84
N LEU A 95 -0.12 -6.38 6.90
CA LEU A 95 -1.00 -6.41 8.07
C LEU A 95 -1.74 -7.74 8.24
N LEU A 96 -2.26 -8.30 7.15
CA LEU A 96 -3.18 -9.44 7.14
C LEU A 96 -2.47 -10.77 6.87
N GLY A 97 -1.27 -10.72 6.30
CA GLY A 97 -0.52 -11.89 5.85
C GLY A 97 -1.02 -12.45 4.51
N SER A 98 -0.15 -13.24 3.86
CA SER A 98 -0.40 -13.79 2.52
C SER A 98 -1.60 -14.73 2.42
N GLN A 99 -2.05 -15.30 3.54
CA GLN A 99 -3.21 -16.20 3.58
C GLN A 99 -4.54 -15.47 3.31
N GLN A 100 -4.58 -14.14 3.46
CA GLN A 100 -5.77 -13.33 3.18
C GLN A 100 -5.84 -12.85 1.72
N LEU A 101 -4.84 -13.19 0.90
CA LEU A 101 -4.82 -12.81 -0.52
C LEU A 101 -5.82 -13.67 -1.30
N PRO A 102 -6.72 -13.07 -2.11
CA PRO A 102 -7.69 -13.83 -2.89
C PRO A 102 -7.01 -14.76 -3.91
N LEU A 103 -7.20 -16.08 -3.74
CA LEU A 103 -6.62 -17.09 -4.65
C LEU A 103 -6.97 -16.84 -6.12
N LYS A 104 -8.19 -16.37 -6.40
CA LYS A 104 -8.63 -16.03 -7.76
C LYS A 104 -7.79 -14.92 -8.43
N TRP A 105 -7.23 -14.01 -7.63
CA TRP A 105 -6.34 -12.95 -8.12
C TRP A 105 -4.94 -13.49 -8.29
N LEU A 106 -4.44 -14.24 -7.29
CA LEU A 106 -3.12 -14.87 -7.36
C LEU A 106 -2.98 -15.84 -8.54
N ASN A 107 -4.04 -16.57 -8.90
CA ASN A 107 -4.02 -17.50 -10.03
C ASN A 107 -3.87 -16.81 -11.40
N GLN A 108 -4.15 -15.51 -11.47
CA GLN A 108 -4.00 -14.69 -12.68
C GLN A 108 -2.79 -13.77 -12.63
N LEU A 109 -2.08 -13.73 -11.49
CA LEU A 109 -0.94 -12.84 -11.29
C LEU A 109 0.24 -13.32 -12.14
N GLU A 110 0.62 -12.47 -13.09
CA GLU A 110 1.83 -12.66 -13.88
C GLU A 110 3.07 -12.70 -12.96
N LEU A 111 4.00 -13.61 -13.26
CA LEU A 111 5.26 -13.81 -12.51
C LEU A 111 5.07 -14.11 -11.01
N ARG A 112 3.91 -14.67 -10.61
CA ARG A 112 3.63 -15.04 -9.22
C ARG A 112 4.75 -15.84 -8.57
N ASP A 113 5.27 -16.85 -9.26
CA ASP A 113 6.34 -17.71 -8.76
C ASP A 113 7.66 -16.96 -8.53
N VAL A 114 7.95 -15.95 -9.37
CA VAL A 114 9.09 -15.06 -9.18
C VAL A 114 8.87 -14.13 -7.98
N ILE A 115 7.68 -13.54 -7.86
CA ILE A 115 7.33 -12.64 -6.74
C ILE A 115 7.38 -13.39 -5.41
N GLU A 116 6.79 -14.58 -5.32
CA GLU A 116 6.81 -15.42 -4.12
C GLU A 116 8.24 -15.82 -3.74
N ARG A 117 9.10 -16.11 -4.73
CA ARG A 117 10.52 -16.40 -4.49
C ARG A 117 11.24 -15.20 -3.92
N VAL A 118 11.08 -14.01 -4.53
CA VAL A 118 11.68 -12.76 -4.04
C VAL A 118 11.21 -12.44 -2.62
N ALA A 119 9.92 -12.59 -2.33
CA ALA A 119 9.37 -12.36 -0.99
C ALA A 119 9.94 -13.33 0.04
N THR A 120 10.04 -14.62 -0.31
CA THR A 120 10.64 -15.65 0.56
C THR A 120 12.11 -15.38 0.82
N ASP A 121 12.84 -14.99 -0.22
CA ASP A 121 14.26 -14.70 -0.17
C ASP A 121 14.54 -13.45 0.69
N LEU A 122 13.72 -12.40 0.55
CA LEU A 122 13.76 -11.22 1.42
C LEU A 122 13.46 -11.56 2.89
N PHE A 123 12.50 -12.46 3.15
CA PHE A 123 12.14 -12.88 4.51
C PHE A 123 13.24 -13.69 5.20
N ILE A 124 13.89 -14.61 4.47
CA ILE A 124 15.02 -15.38 4.98
C ILE A 124 16.24 -14.46 5.25
N GLY A 125 16.40 -13.42 4.45
CA GLY A 125 17.55 -12.52 4.50
C GLY A 125 18.81 -13.15 3.93
N PHE A 126 19.89 -12.35 3.83
CA PHE A 126 21.15 -12.81 3.26
C PHE A 126 21.77 -13.94 4.10
N SER A 127 22.00 -15.09 3.47
CA SER A 127 22.70 -16.25 4.05
C SER A 127 23.96 -16.57 3.24
N PRO A 128 25.15 -16.66 3.86
CA PRO A 128 26.40 -17.01 3.18
C PRO A 128 26.38 -18.39 2.49
N GLN A 129 25.46 -19.26 2.88
CA GLN A 129 25.33 -20.63 2.34
C GLN A 129 24.59 -20.69 1.01
N ARG A 130 24.01 -19.58 0.55
CA ARG A 130 23.27 -19.48 -0.71
C ARG A 130 24.04 -18.58 -1.67
N GLN A 131 24.16 -19.01 -2.93
CA GLN A 131 24.79 -18.19 -3.98
C GLN A 131 23.82 -17.10 -4.45
N TRP A 132 23.62 -16.07 -3.62
CA TRP A 132 22.72 -14.95 -3.91
C TRP A 132 23.09 -14.21 -5.21
N THR A 133 24.37 -14.15 -5.55
CA THR A 133 24.87 -13.50 -6.76
C THR A 133 24.42 -14.17 -8.04
N ASP A 134 24.06 -15.46 -7.99
CA ASP A 134 23.57 -16.18 -9.16
C ASP A 134 22.09 -15.85 -9.43
N SER A 135 21.31 -15.61 -8.37
CA SER A 135 19.89 -15.25 -8.45
C SER A 135 19.64 -13.73 -8.55
N TYR A 136 20.51 -12.93 -7.91
CA TYR A 136 20.41 -11.46 -7.80
C TYR A 136 21.79 -10.84 -8.06
N PRO A 137 22.25 -10.86 -9.31
CA PRO A 137 23.55 -10.32 -9.64
C PRO A 137 23.53 -8.79 -9.50
N GLY A 138 24.47 -8.24 -8.72
CA GLY A 138 24.55 -6.81 -8.42
C GLY A 138 25.32 -5.98 -9.44
N TYR A 139 25.25 -6.35 -10.73
CA TYR A 139 25.95 -5.64 -11.81
C TYR A 139 25.25 -4.36 -12.25
#